data_AF-A0A075FTU8-F1
#
_entry.id   AF-A0A075FTU8-F1
#
_cell.length_a   1.000
_cell.length_b   1.000
_cell.length_c   1.000
_cell.angle_alpha   90.00
_cell.angle_beta   90.00
_cell.angle_gamma   90.00
#
_symmetry.space_group_name_H-M   'P 1'
#
loop_
_entity.id
_entity.type
_entity.pdbx_description
1 polymer ?
#
loop_
_entity_poly.entity_id
_entity_poly.type
_entity_poly.pdbx_seq_one_letter_code
_entity_poly.pdbx_strand_id
1 'polypeptide(L)'
;MFKKKHVDSIIRPGKTIGAFCSTPSPKITPYVLVNFTGKSRDVFTLAHEIGHAVHSISASGKSILVSDASLPLAETASTFSEMLLYDKLSETVTKNEKRLCYRRK
;
A
#
# COMPACT_ATOMS: atom_id res chain seq x y z
N MET A 1 -5.14 3.16 -10.83
CA MET A 1 -4.02 2.22 -10.58
C MET A 1 -4.30 0.85 -11.18
N PHE A 2 -5.22 0.04 -10.63
CA PHE A 2 -5.53 -1.31 -11.14
C PHE A 2 -5.96 -1.34 -12.62
N LYS A 3 -6.89 -0.47 -13.04
CA LYS A 3 -7.30 -0.35 -14.46
C LYS A 3 -6.12 -0.05 -15.41
N LYS A 4 -5.11 0.66 -14.92
CA LYS A 4 -3.89 1.00 -15.69
C LYS A 4 -2.81 -0.07 -15.60
N LYS A 5 -3.04 -1.19 -14.88
CA LYS A 5 -2.05 -2.26 -14.63
C LYS A 5 -0.77 -1.79 -13.92
N HIS A 6 -0.88 -0.81 -13.03
CA HIS A 6 0.26 -0.30 -12.25
C HIS A 6 0.52 -1.08 -10.94
N VAL A 7 0.00 -2.30 -10.83
CA VAL A 7 0.24 -3.18 -9.67
C VAL A 7 0.89 -4.46 -10.16
N ASP A 8 2.14 -4.68 -9.77
CA ASP A 8 2.89 -5.89 -10.08
C ASP A 8 2.95 -6.80 -8.85
N SER A 9 2.04 -7.77 -8.78
CA SER A 9 1.91 -8.72 -7.67
C SER A 9 2.59 -10.08 -7.91
N ILE A 10 2.82 -10.45 -9.18
CA ILE A 10 3.24 -11.80 -9.57
C ILE A 10 4.71 -12.02 -9.23
N ILE A 11 4.99 -13.15 -8.58
CA ILE A 11 6.36 -13.58 -8.24
C ILE A 11 7.00 -14.21 -9.47
N ARG A 12 8.22 -13.78 -9.82
CA ARG A 12 9.00 -14.31 -10.93
C ARG A 12 10.50 -14.26 -10.61
N PRO A 13 11.32 -15.19 -11.17
CA PRO A 13 12.78 -15.12 -11.04
C PRO A 13 13.33 -13.76 -11.47
N GLY A 14 14.27 -13.20 -10.70
CA GLY A 14 14.89 -11.90 -10.98
C GLY A 14 14.05 -10.67 -10.60
N LYS A 15 12.85 -10.83 -10.03
CA LYS A 15 12.06 -9.70 -9.49
C LYS A 15 12.64 -9.21 -8.17
N THR A 16 12.64 -7.89 -7.97
CA THR A 16 13.00 -7.23 -6.71
C THR A 16 12.21 -7.81 -5.54
N ILE A 17 12.90 -8.08 -4.43
CA ILE A 17 12.30 -8.57 -3.18
C ILE A 17 11.54 -7.46 -2.43
N GLY A 18 10.62 -7.84 -1.56
CA GLY A 18 9.84 -6.90 -0.74
C GLY A 18 8.63 -6.31 -1.46
N ALA A 19 8.27 -5.08 -1.08
CA ALA A 19 7.20 -4.29 -1.68
C ALA A 19 7.59 -2.81 -1.65
N PHE A 20 7.09 -2.02 -2.59
CA PHE A 20 7.23 -0.57 -2.60
C PHE A 20 6.19 0.09 -3.49
N CYS A 21 5.95 1.38 -3.23
CA CYS A 21 5.24 2.31 -4.10
C CYS A 21 6.21 3.32 -4.69
N SER A 22 6.13 3.54 -6.00
CA SER A 22 6.92 4.54 -6.71
C SER A 22 6.01 5.49 -7.47
N THR A 23 6.24 6.79 -7.28
CA THR A 23 5.54 7.88 -7.96
C THR A 23 6.55 8.65 -8.80
N PRO A 24 6.76 8.29 -10.09
CA PRO A 24 7.77 8.96 -10.93
C PRO A 24 7.45 10.43 -11.23
N SER A 25 6.17 10.79 -11.20
CA SER A 25 5.69 12.15 -11.44
C SER A 25 4.28 12.31 -10.87
N PRO A 26 3.89 13.51 -10.37
CA PRO A 26 2.52 13.79 -9.93
C PRO A 26 1.46 13.54 -11.02
N LYS A 27 1.85 13.62 -12.30
CA LYS A 27 0.96 13.40 -13.46
C LYS A 27 0.75 11.92 -13.78
N ILE A 28 1.60 11.04 -13.26
CA ILE A 28 1.58 9.61 -13.55
C ILE A 28 0.98 8.89 -12.36
N THR A 29 0.05 7.97 -12.62
CA THR A 29 -0.51 7.13 -11.56
C THR A 29 0.62 6.29 -10.94
N PRO A 30 0.76 6.21 -9.60
CA PRO A 30 1.84 5.48 -8.96
C PRO A 30 1.86 3.99 -9.34
N TYR A 31 3.05 3.41 -9.25
CA TYR A 31 3.31 1.99 -9.44
C TYR A 31 3.54 1.31 -8.10
N VAL A 32 2.86 0.19 -7.88
CA VAL A 32 3.02 -0.64 -6.69
C VAL A 32 3.61 -1.97 -7.09
N LEU A 33 4.73 -2.32 -6.46
CA LEU A 33 5.32 -3.64 -6.54
C LEU A 33 5.05 -4.35 -5.22
N VAL A 34 4.54 -5.58 -5.30
CA VAL A 34 4.39 -6.47 -4.15
C VAL A 34 4.72 -7.90 -4.58
N ASN A 35 5.30 -8.68 -3.67
CA ASN A 35 5.48 -10.11 -3.87
C ASN A 35 4.36 -10.86 -3.15
N PHE A 36 3.26 -11.15 -3.86
CA PHE A 36 2.04 -11.68 -3.26
C PHE A 36 2.06 -13.21 -3.22
N THR A 37 2.11 -13.79 -2.02
CA THR A 37 2.14 -15.24 -1.77
C THR A 37 0.79 -15.82 -1.33
N GLY A 38 -0.27 -14.98 -1.27
CA GLY A 38 -1.61 -15.40 -0.83
C GLY A 38 -1.79 -15.42 0.69
N LYS A 39 -0.83 -14.90 1.45
CA LYS A 39 -0.94 -14.82 2.92
C LYS A 39 -1.63 -13.53 3.32
N SER A 40 -2.37 -13.53 4.44
CA SER A 40 -2.99 -12.32 5.01
C SER A 40 -2.00 -11.16 5.15
N ARG A 41 -0.76 -11.51 5.51
CA ARG A 41 0.36 -10.58 5.61
C ARG A 41 0.61 -9.79 4.31
N ASP A 42 0.41 -10.41 3.15
CA ASP A 42 0.68 -9.78 1.86
C ASP A 42 -0.44 -8.80 1.50
N VAL A 43 -1.66 -9.00 2.02
CA VAL A 43 -2.78 -8.07 1.89
C VAL A 43 -2.51 -6.78 2.67
N PHE A 44 -1.99 -6.89 3.89
CA PHE A 44 -1.56 -5.72 4.68
C PHE A 44 -0.41 -4.97 3.99
N THR A 45 0.58 -5.68 3.48
CA THR A 45 1.67 -5.07 2.71
C THR A 45 1.15 -4.37 1.45
N LEU A 46 0.19 -4.97 0.74
CA LEU A 46 -0.45 -4.30 -0.40
C LEU A 46 -1.23 -3.04 0.04
N ALA A 47 -1.95 -3.09 1.16
CA ALA A 47 -2.67 -1.93 1.70
C ALA A 47 -1.71 -0.80 2.10
N HIS A 48 -0.55 -1.13 2.68
CA HIS A 48 0.53 -0.19 2.98
C HIS A 48 0.97 0.58 1.73
N GLU A 49 1.37 -0.14 0.67
CA GLU A 49 1.82 0.49 -0.57
C GLU A 49 0.71 1.24 -1.31
N ILE A 50 -0.54 0.77 -1.22
CA ILE A 50 -1.69 1.50 -1.74
C ILE A 50 -1.90 2.80 -0.98
N GLY A 51 -1.64 2.85 0.33
CA GLY A 51 -1.70 4.08 1.11
C GLY A 51 -0.74 5.15 0.57
N HIS A 52 0.51 4.76 0.27
CA HIS A 52 1.48 5.63 -0.42
C HIS A 52 0.96 6.11 -1.79
N ALA A 53 0.37 5.21 -2.58
CA ALA A 53 -0.17 5.54 -3.89
C ALA A 53 -1.37 6.51 -3.81
N VAL A 54 -2.30 6.28 -2.88
CA VAL A 54 -3.47 7.15 -2.65
C VAL A 54 -3.04 8.54 -2.20
N HIS A 55 -2.06 8.61 -1.30
CA HIS A 55 -1.49 9.87 -0.85
C HIS A 55 -0.86 10.64 -2.01
N SER A 56 -0.02 9.99 -2.83
CA SER A 56 0.59 10.58 -4.02
C SER A 56 -0.46 11.08 -5.02
N ILE A 57 -1.52 10.31 -5.27
CA ILE A 57 -2.62 10.73 -6.16
C ILE A 57 -3.35 11.95 -5.59
N SER A 58 -3.58 11.98 -4.27
CA SER A 58 -4.26 13.10 -3.60
C SER A 58 -3.44 14.38 -3.65
N ALA A 59 -2.11 14.26 -3.63
CA ALA A 59 -1.17 15.36 -3.78
C ALA A 59 -0.90 15.77 -5.24
N SER A 60 -1.43 15.05 -6.25
CA SER A 60 -1.08 15.23 -7.66
C SER A 60 -1.37 16.63 -8.24
N GLY A 61 -2.34 17.34 -7.67
CA GLY A 61 -2.70 18.71 -8.06
C GLY A 61 -1.79 19.79 -7.45
N LYS A 62 -0.84 19.43 -6.59
CA LYS A 62 0.11 20.34 -5.98
C LYS A 62 1.32 20.58 -6.90
N SER A 63 2.10 21.63 -6.62
CA SER A 63 3.35 21.86 -7.35
C SER A 63 4.34 20.72 -7.08
N ILE A 64 5.23 20.47 -8.04
CA ILE A 64 6.23 19.40 -7.92
C ILE A 64 7.18 19.59 -6.72
N LEU A 65 7.28 20.82 -6.20
CA LEU A 65 8.10 21.14 -5.04
C LEU A 65 7.45 20.69 -3.72
N VAL A 66 6.16 20.38 -3.70
CA VAL A 66 5.41 20.05 -2.48
C VAL A 66 4.52 18.82 -2.61
N SER A 67 4.44 18.22 -3.80
CA SER A 67 3.65 17.00 -4.03
C SER A 67 4.26 15.77 -3.34
N ASP A 68 5.58 15.79 -3.12
CA ASP A 68 6.30 14.69 -2.47
C ASP A 68 6.27 14.89 -0.95
N ALA A 69 5.76 13.89 -0.24
CA ALA A 69 5.69 13.90 1.21
C ALA A 69 7.04 13.54 1.83
N SER A 70 7.35 14.12 2.99
CA SER A 70 8.45 13.64 3.82
C SER A 70 8.15 12.22 4.33
N LEU A 71 9.19 11.44 4.60
CA LEU A 71 9.04 10.02 4.97
C LEU A 71 8.06 9.79 6.14
N PRO A 72 8.11 10.53 7.27
CA PRO A 72 7.15 10.31 8.36
C PRO A 72 5.69 10.60 7.95
N LEU A 73 5.47 11.57 7.06
CA LEU A 73 4.15 11.93 6.57
C LEU A 73 3.64 10.88 5.56
N ALA A 74 4.53 10.35 4.72
CA ALA A 74 4.22 9.23 3.83
C ALA A 74 3.80 7.99 4.64
N GLU A 75 4.56 7.63 5.67
CA GLU A 75 4.27 6.49 6.55
C GLU A 75 2.97 6.66 7.35
N THR A 76 2.57 7.89 7.64
CA THR A 76 1.25 8.15 8.24
C THR A 76 0.12 7.68 7.31
N ALA A 77 0.23 7.91 6.00
CA ALA A 77 -0.79 7.49 5.05
C ALA A 77 -0.81 5.97 4.82
N SER A 78 0.36 5.33 4.74
CA SER A 78 0.46 3.88 4.58
C SER A 78 -0.08 3.13 5.80
N THR A 79 0.31 3.54 7.00
CA THR A 79 -0.20 2.95 8.26
C THR A 79 -1.68 3.22 8.47
N PHE A 80 -2.19 4.39 8.09
CA PHE A 80 -3.63 4.66 8.11
C PHE A 80 -4.41 3.73 7.17
N SER A 81 -3.89 3.46 5.98
CA SER A 81 -4.49 2.50 5.03
C SER A 81 -4.55 1.08 5.61
N GLU A 82 -3.51 0.64 6.31
CA GLU A 82 -3.52 -0.64 7.04
C GLU A 82 -4.58 -0.68 8.15
N MET A 83 -4.75 0.42 8.88
CA MET A 83 -5.78 0.52 9.93
C MET A 83 -7.19 0.42 9.35
N LEU A 84 -7.47 1.09 8.23
CA LEU A 84 -8.75 0.96 7.53
C LEU A 84 -9.02 -0.48 7.07
N LEU A 85 -7.99 -1.16 6.55
CA LEU A 85 -8.10 -2.57 6.20
C LEU A 85 -8.41 -3.42 7.44
N TYR A 86 -7.69 -3.19 8.54
CA TYR A 86 -7.90 -3.91 9.79
C TYR A 86 -9.32 -3.74 10.33
N ASP A 87 -9.83 -2.50 10.37
CA ASP A 87 -11.18 -2.20 10.83
C ASP A 87 -12.20 -2.93 9.97
N LYS A 88 -12.03 -2.89 8.64
CA LYS A 88 -12.94 -3.57 7.72
C LYS A 88 -12.93 -5.09 7.87
N LEU A 89 -11.75 -5.69 8.00
CA LEU A 89 -11.63 -7.13 8.24
C LEU A 89 -12.23 -7.50 9.59
N SER A 90 -12.06 -6.66 10.62
CA SER A 90 -12.61 -6.89 11.96
C SER A 90 -14.14 -6.92 12.00
N GLU A 91 -14.84 -6.34 11.03
CA GLU A 91 -16.31 -6.48 10.92
C GLU A 91 -16.73 -7.87 10.41
N THR A 92 -15.85 -8.56 9.70
CA THR A 92 -16.18 -9.79 8.96
C THR A 92 -15.61 -11.06 9.57
N VAL A 93 -14.50 -10.95 10.33
CA VAL A 93 -13.78 -12.12 10.89
C VAL A 93 -14.15 -12.41 12.34
N THR A 94 -13.98 -13.68 12.73
CA THR A 94 -14.26 -14.15 14.09
C THR A 94 -13.25 -13.60 15.12
N LYS A 95 -13.60 -13.66 16.41
CA LYS A 95 -12.74 -13.18 17.51
C LYS A 95 -11.34 -13.83 17.52
N ASN A 96 -11.23 -15.08 17.10
CA ASN A 96 -9.95 -15.80 17.03
C ASN A 96 -9.08 -15.31 15.85
N GLU A 97 -9.71 -15.01 14.70
CA GLU A 97 -9.03 -14.48 13.51
C GLU A 97 -8.58 -13.02 13.69
N LYS A 98 -9.33 -12.21 14.46
CA LYS A 98 -8.90 -10.85 14.84
C LYS A 98 -7.54 -10.85 15.53
N ARG A 99 -7.31 -11.81 16.43
CA ARG A 99 -6.03 -11.96 17.16
C ARG A 99 -4.84 -12.23 16.23
N LEU A 100 -5.07 -12.95 15.13
CA LEU A 100 -4.05 -13.22 14.10
C LEU A 100 -3.70 -11.96 13.30
N CYS A 101 -4.66 -11.07 13.06
CA CYS A 101 -4.43 -9.81 12.37
C CYS A 101 -3.61 -8.80 13.21
N TYR A 102 -3.74 -8.83 14.54
CA TYR A 102 -3.11 -7.86 15.46
C TYR A 102 -1.61 -8.11 15.71
N ARG A 103 -1.08 -9.31 15.45
CA ARG A 103 0.33 -9.70 15.77
C ARG A 103 1.41 -9.01 14.90
N ARG A 104 1.11 -7.86 14.32
CA ARG A 104 1.95 -7.20 13.31
C ARG A 104 2.30 -5.73 13.61
N LYS A 105 2.02 -5.23 14.81
CA LYS A 105 2.76 -4.09 15.37
C LYS A 105 3.72 -4.58 16.44
#